data_AF-A0A7C4FLL2-F1
#
_entry.id   AF-A0A7C4FLL2-F1
#
_cell.length_a   1.000
_cell.length_b   1.000
_cell.length_c   1.000
_cell.angle_alpha   90.00
_cell.angle_beta   90.00
_cell.angle_gamma   90.00
#
_symmetry.space_group_name_H-M   'P 1'
#
loop_
_entity.id
_entity.type
_entity.pdbx_description
1 polymer ?
#
loop_
_entity_poly.entity_id
_entity_poly.type
_entity_poly.pdbx_seq_one_letter_code
_entity_poly.pdbx_strand_id
1 'polypeptide(L)'
;QLGIPIIFGDGSVPDMIEQLPLSKIRWVVCTIRNNEVIASIINHLRQAGYNGLIACTAQSASDEQFLRSLKVNEIFLPFADAAEQAAESITGPSHLFQNISEWPVEIKEISLHPGSIFTGKKLNEIPLRRELGVSVAAISRAGFTYINPSPDFQLMPRDRLALIGNPASVDQALAFLDAKQFPGETDNTASPVMEEINVSMHPDWTGKTIVELNLRAVYDIMIISMRRKNIWTTPPHPDEKLLPDDSLLVFGRAESIEKIRNTTS
;
A
#
# COMPACT_ATOMS: atom_id res chain seq x y z
N GLN A 1 2.85 -25.19 -12.72
CA GLN A 1 3.73 -24.06 -13.07
C GLN A 1 2.86 -22.81 -13.17
N LEU A 2 3.17 -21.75 -12.42
CA LEU A 2 2.33 -20.55 -12.23
C LEU A 2 2.19 -19.64 -13.48
N GLY A 3 2.62 -20.07 -14.66
CA GLY A 3 2.52 -19.27 -15.90
C GLY A 3 3.37 -17.99 -15.92
N ILE A 4 4.28 -17.82 -14.95
CA ILE A 4 5.14 -16.64 -14.84
C ILE A 4 6.30 -16.79 -15.83
N PRO A 5 6.59 -15.79 -16.68
CA PRO A 5 7.77 -15.78 -17.54
C PRO A 5 9.04 -15.81 -16.68
N ILE A 6 9.95 -16.74 -16.98
CA ILE A 6 11.22 -16.90 -16.26
C ILE A 6 12.35 -16.64 -17.25
N ILE A 7 13.28 -15.77 -16.85
CA ILE A 7 14.53 -15.52 -17.56
C ILE A 7 15.66 -16.01 -16.67
N PHE A 8 16.55 -16.83 -17.22
CA PHE A 8 17.69 -17.38 -16.50
C PHE A 8 18.96 -16.60 -16.84
N GLY A 9 19.68 -16.17 -15.80
CA GLY A 9 21.01 -15.60 -15.91
C GLY A 9 21.34 -14.73 -14.70
N ASP A 10 22.46 -14.01 -14.78
CA ASP A 10 22.91 -13.12 -13.72
C ASP A 10 22.30 -11.72 -13.91
N GLY A 11 21.35 -11.39 -13.04
CA GLY A 11 20.65 -10.10 -13.09
C GLY A 11 21.56 -8.89 -12.87
N SER A 12 22.79 -9.07 -12.38
CA SER A 12 23.77 -7.99 -12.24
C SER A 12 24.41 -7.56 -13.56
N VAL A 13 24.27 -8.36 -14.63
CA VAL A 13 24.86 -8.09 -15.94
C VAL A 13 23.95 -7.14 -16.75
N PRO A 14 24.49 -6.09 -17.39
CA PRO A 14 23.71 -5.13 -18.18
C PRO A 14 22.84 -5.78 -19.25
N ASP A 15 23.41 -6.72 -20.03
CA ASP A 15 22.75 -7.41 -21.15
C ASP A 15 21.44 -8.08 -20.74
N MET A 16 21.31 -8.54 -19.49
CA MET A 16 20.09 -9.15 -18.97
C MET A 16 18.99 -8.12 -18.76
N ILE A 17 19.35 -6.93 -18.27
CA ILE A 17 18.41 -5.87 -17.96
C ILE A 17 17.86 -5.24 -19.24
N GLU A 18 18.68 -5.13 -20.28
CA GLU A 18 18.27 -4.64 -21.60
C GLU A 18 17.23 -5.53 -22.30
N GLN A 19 17.20 -6.82 -21.98
CA GLN A 19 16.21 -7.77 -22.51
C GLN A 19 14.84 -7.66 -21.83
N LEU A 20 14.76 -6.95 -20.71
CA LEU A 20 13.50 -6.80 -19.96
C LEU A 20 12.63 -5.71 -20.59
N PRO A 21 11.30 -5.88 -20.61
CA PRO A 21 10.37 -4.86 -21.11
C PRO A 21 10.19 -3.73 -20.09
N LEU A 22 11.27 -3.03 -19.74
CA LEU A 22 11.36 -2.03 -18.67
C LEU A 22 10.29 -0.93 -18.77
N SER A 23 9.90 -0.54 -19.99
CA SER A 23 8.86 0.46 -20.23
C SER A 23 7.47 0.07 -19.73
N LYS A 24 7.20 -1.23 -19.56
CA LYS A 24 5.92 -1.76 -19.05
C LYS A 24 5.98 -2.13 -17.56
N ILE A 25 7.15 -2.07 -16.93
CA ILE A 25 7.37 -2.57 -15.58
C ILE A 25 7.18 -1.43 -14.57
N ARG A 26 6.16 -1.52 -13.72
CA ARG A 26 5.91 -0.53 -12.66
C ARG A 26 6.84 -0.69 -11.46
N TRP A 27 7.16 -1.94 -11.12
CA TRP A 27 7.96 -2.29 -9.95
C TRP A 27 9.05 -3.30 -10.32
N VAL A 28 10.26 -3.07 -9.82
CA VAL A 28 11.31 -4.08 -9.72
C VAL A 28 11.51 -4.43 -8.25
N VAL A 29 11.45 -5.72 -7.92
CA VAL A 29 11.66 -6.22 -6.55
C VAL A 29 12.97 -7.01 -6.50
N CYS A 30 13.90 -6.58 -5.65
CA CYS A 30 15.19 -7.25 -5.45
C CYS A 30 15.25 -7.88 -4.06
N THR A 31 15.44 -9.20 -4.02
CA THR A 31 15.52 -9.99 -2.78
C THR A 31 16.91 -10.60 -2.53
N ILE A 32 17.92 -10.13 -3.27
CA ILE A 32 19.30 -10.64 -3.23
C ILE A 32 19.99 -10.22 -1.92
N ARG A 33 20.81 -11.10 -1.34
CA ARG A 33 21.51 -10.86 -0.07
C ARG A 33 22.91 -10.28 -0.22
N ASN A 34 23.14 -9.48 -1.25
CA ASN A 34 24.45 -8.92 -1.53
C ASN A 34 24.29 -7.47 -2.02
N ASN A 35 24.79 -6.55 -1.20
CA ASN A 35 24.66 -5.11 -1.41
C ASN A 35 25.40 -4.63 -2.68
N GLU A 36 26.54 -5.24 -3.01
CA GLU A 36 27.29 -4.91 -4.24
C GLU A 36 26.49 -5.33 -5.48
N VAL A 37 25.89 -6.52 -5.44
CA VAL A 37 25.03 -7.03 -6.53
C VAL A 37 23.78 -6.17 -6.68
N ILE A 38 23.12 -5.82 -5.57
CA ILE A 38 21.94 -4.93 -5.58
C ILE A 38 22.30 -3.56 -6.19
N ALA A 39 23.43 -2.97 -5.78
CA ALA A 39 23.88 -1.69 -6.31
C ALA A 39 24.15 -1.76 -7.81
N SER A 40 24.79 -2.84 -8.27
CA SER A 40 25.01 -3.10 -9.69
C SER A 40 23.68 -3.12 -10.47
N ILE A 41 22.70 -3.90 -10.01
CA ILE A 41 21.37 -4.01 -10.64
C ILE A 41 20.68 -2.65 -10.71
N ILE A 42 20.65 -1.91 -9.60
CA ILE A 42 19.99 -0.59 -9.54
C ILE A 42 20.66 0.40 -10.49
N ASN A 43 22.00 0.39 -10.57
CA ASN A 43 22.74 1.26 -11.47
C ASN A 43 22.43 0.93 -12.93
N HIS A 44 22.44 -0.34 -13.30
CA HIS A 44 22.13 -0.77 -14.66
C HIS A 44 20.67 -0.48 -15.04
N LEU A 45 19.70 -0.69 -14.15
CA LEU A 45 18.30 -0.29 -14.38
C LEU A 45 18.18 1.21 -14.69
N ARG A 46 18.85 2.05 -13.90
CA ARG A 46 18.84 3.50 -14.12
C ARG A 46 19.53 3.90 -15.42
N GLN A 47 20.65 3.27 -15.76
CA GLN A 47 21.34 3.52 -17.03
C GLN A 47 20.50 3.10 -18.23
N ALA A 48 19.72 2.03 -18.12
CA ALA A 48 18.75 1.60 -19.13
C ALA A 48 17.48 2.49 -19.18
N GLY A 49 17.43 3.58 -18.42
CA GLY A 49 16.32 4.53 -18.41
C GLY A 49 15.10 4.07 -17.63
N TYR A 50 15.25 3.11 -16.71
CA TYR A 50 14.15 2.67 -15.85
C TYR A 50 13.73 3.77 -14.87
N ASN A 51 12.48 4.24 -15.01
CA ASN A 51 11.89 5.28 -14.16
C ASN A 51 10.78 4.73 -13.24
N GLY A 52 10.61 3.40 -13.17
CA GLY A 52 9.65 2.78 -12.26
C GLY A 52 10.17 2.69 -10.82
N LEU A 53 9.39 2.02 -9.97
CA LEU A 53 9.65 1.92 -8.54
C LEU A 53 10.52 0.70 -8.25
N ILE A 54 11.48 0.84 -7.34
CA ILE A 54 12.35 -0.25 -6.90
C ILE A 54 12.06 -0.56 -5.44
N ALA A 55 11.83 -1.82 -5.13
CA ALA A 55 11.76 -2.33 -3.77
C ALA A 55 12.90 -3.31 -3.49
N CYS A 56 13.49 -3.23 -2.29
CA CYS A 56 14.55 -4.15 -1.86
C CYS A 56 14.25 -4.73 -0.48
N THR A 57 14.89 -5.86 -0.14
CA THR A 57 14.83 -6.41 1.22
C THR A 57 16.13 -6.12 1.96
N ALA A 58 16.02 -5.63 3.19
CA ALA A 58 17.14 -5.45 4.11
C ALA A 58 17.11 -6.54 5.20
N GLN A 59 18.28 -6.92 5.71
CA GLN A 59 18.41 -7.90 6.81
C GLN A 59 18.92 -7.27 8.09
N SER A 60 19.46 -6.06 7.98
CA SER A 60 20.08 -5.33 9.06
C SER A 60 19.85 -3.83 8.86
N ALA A 61 20.03 -3.06 9.95
CA ALA A 61 20.00 -1.60 9.88
C ALA A 61 21.07 -1.04 8.93
N SER A 62 22.22 -1.71 8.81
CA SER A 62 23.27 -1.34 7.86
C SER A 62 22.85 -1.54 6.40
N ASP A 63 22.15 -2.64 6.08
CA ASP A 63 21.63 -2.88 4.73
C ASP A 63 20.55 -1.84 4.39
N GLU A 64 19.65 -1.57 5.32
CA GLU A 64 18.62 -0.55 5.14
C GLU A 64 19.25 0.82 4.84
N GLN A 65 20.25 1.24 5.62
CA GLN A 65 20.93 2.51 5.40
C GLN A 65 21.63 2.55 4.05
N PHE A 66 22.27 1.45 3.65
CA PHE A 66 22.89 1.33 2.32
C PHE A 66 21.86 1.45 1.20
N LEU A 67 20.75 0.73 1.27
CA LEU A 67 19.68 0.77 0.27
C LEU A 67 19.00 2.15 0.20
N ARG A 68 18.86 2.85 1.32
CA ARG A 68 18.41 4.25 1.36
C ARG A 68 19.37 5.17 0.61
N SER A 69 20.69 4.96 0.75
CA SER A 69 21.70 5.73 0.02
C SER A 69 21.59 5.55 -1.51
N LEU A 70 21.12 4.37 -1.95
CA LEU A 70 20.84 4.09 -3.35
C LEU A 70 19.52 4.68 -3.84
N LYS A 71 18.74 5.38 -3.01
CA LYS A 71 17.42 5.95 -3.37
C LYS A 71 16.42 4.90 -3.89
N VAL A 72 16.39 3.74 -3.24
CA VAL A 72 15.34 2.73 -3.45
C VAL A 72 14.01 3.30 -2.93
N ASN A 73 12.90 3.00 -3.61
CA ASN A 73 11.59 3.54 -3.25
C ASN A 73 11.02 2.90 -1.99
N GLU A 74 11.15 1.57 -1.87
CA GLU A 74 10.65 0.82 -0.72
C GLU A 74 11.70 -0.18 -0.21
N ILE A 75 11.81 -0.30 1.12
CA ILE A 75 12.72 -1.24 1.77
C ILE A 75 11.92 -2.08 2.75
N PHE A 76 11.86 -3.39 2.50
CA PHE A 76 11.21 -4.34 3.38
C PHE A 76 12.20 -4.89 4.41
N LEU A 77 11.71 -5.20 5.61
CA LEU A 77 12.48 -5.84 6.69
C LEU A 77 11.84 -7.19 7.10
N PRO A 78 11.82 -8.20 6.21
CA PRO A 78 10.99 -9.40 6.40
C PRO A 78 11.26 -10.15 7.70
N PHE A 79 12.51 -10.14 8.19
CA PHE A 79 12.85 -10.80 9.46
C PHE A 79 12.37 -10.04 10.68
N ALA A 80 12.41 -8.71 10.66
CA ALA A 80 11.86 -7.90 11.74
C ALA A 80 10.32 -8.06 11.76
N ASP A 81 9.69 -7.97 10.59
CA ASP A 81 8.26 -8.17 10.42
C ASP A 81 7.83 -9.58 10.90
N ALA A 82 8.58 -10.62 10.52
CA ALA A 82 8.33 -11.98 10.97
C ALA A 82 8.57 -12.18 12.47
N ALA A 83 9.56 -11.49 13.06
CA ALA A 83 9.82 -11.54 14.50
C ALA A 83 8.70 -10.87 15.31
N GLU A 84 8.16 -9.74 14.83
CA GLU A 84 6.98 -9.09 15.40
C GLU A 84 5.77 -10.03 15.34
N GLN A 85 5.52 -10.65 14.18
CA GLN A 85 4.45 -11.64 14.02
C GLN A 85 4.64 -12.86 14.93
N ALA A 86 5.88 -13.33 15.12
CA ALA A 86 6.18 -14.43 16.03
C ALA A 86 5.92 -14.07 17.49
N ALA A 87 6.29 -12.86 17.92
CA ALA A 87 5.99 -12.37 19.26
C ALA A 87 4.49 -12.30 19.53
N GLU A 88 3.71 -11.76 18.57
CA GLU A 88 2.25 -11.77 18.63
C GLU A 88 1.68 -13.19 18.69
N SER A 89 2.30 -14.14 17.96
CA SER A 89 1.90 -15.53 17.99
C SER A 89 1.94 -16.12 19.40
N ILE A 90 3.04 -15.86 20.13
CA ILE A 90 3.27 -16.35 21.50
C ILE A 90 2.32 -15.70 22.51
N THR A 91 2.01 -14.41 22.35
CA THR A 91 1.12 -13.70 23.30
C THR A 91 -0.36 -13.88 22.98
N GLY A 92 -0.68 -14.48 21.83
CA GLY A 92 -2.06 -14.61 21.38
C GLY A 92 -2.86 -15.71 22.09
N PRO A 93 -4.15 -15.84 21.73
CA PRO A 93 -5.09 -16.70 22.43
C PRO A 93 -4.85 -18.20 22.19
N SER A 94 -3.93 -18.58 21.32
CA SER A 94 -3.61 -19.96 20.93
C SER A 94 -3.22 -20.82 22.12
N HIS A 95 -2.54 -20.20 23.10
CA HIS A 95 -2.12 -20.86 24.33
C HIS A 95 -3.27 -21.09 25.34
N LEU A 96 -4.42 -20.42 25.18
CA LEU A 96 -5.56 -20.57 26.10
C LEU A 96 -6.27 -21.92 25.99
N PHE A 97 -5.95 -22.71 24.96
CA PHE A 97 -6.76 -23.86 24.54
C PHE A 97 -5.98 -25.19 24.46
N GLN A 98 -4.87 -25.33 25.20
CA GLN A 98 -3.94 -26.46 25.07
C GLN A 98 -4.49 -27.85 25.46
N ASN A 99 -5.74 -28.00 25.92
CA ASN A 99 -6.30 -29.25 26.44
C ASN A 99 -7.69 -29.59 25.87
N ILE A 100 -7.83 -29.84 24.56
CA ILE A 100 -9.12 -30.23 23.92
C ILE A 100 -9.10 -31.67 23.37
N SER A 101 -8.06 -32.47 23.67
CA SER A 101 -7.76 -33.70 22.90
C SER A 101 -8.80 -34.84 22.95
N GLU A 102 -9.88 -34.72 23.72
CA GLU A 102 -10.94 -35.74 23.83
C GLU A 102 -12.26 -35.35 23.12
N TRP A 103 -12.39 -34.12 22.64
CA TRP A 103 -13.61 -33.64 21.99
C TRP A 103 -13.40 -33.44 20.49
N PRO A 104 -14.41 -33.70 19.63
CA PRO A 104 -14.32 -33.52 18.18
C PRO A 104 -14.43 -32.03 17.78
N VAL A 105 -13.70 -31.17 18.49
CA VAL A 105 -13.71 -29.72 18.33
C VAL A 105 -12.29 -29.28 18.03
N GLU A 106 -12.14 -28.46 17.00
CA GLU A 106 -10.90 -27.85 16.61
C GLU A 106 -10.94 -26.35 16.92
N ILE A 107 -9.78 -25.83 17.33
CA ILE A 107 -9.56 -24.39 17.44
C ILE A 107 -8.40 -24.02 16.52
N LYS A 108 -8.67 -23.13 15.56
CA LYS A 108 -7.65 -22.53 14.71
C LYS A 108 -7.78 -21.02 14.72
N GLU A 109 -6.69 -20.36 14.38
CA GLU A 109 -6.63 -18.90 14.37
C GLU A 109 -6.33 -18.37 12.98
N ILE A 110 -6.91 -17.21 12.69
CA ILE A 110 -6.63 -16.44 11.48
C ILE A 110 -6.43 -14.98 11.83
N SER A 111 -5.43 -14.36 11.21
CA SER A 111 -5.25 -12.92 11.24
C SER A 111 -5.95 -12.31 10.04
N LEU A 112 -6.87 -11.37 10.26
CA LEU A 112 -7.54 -10.68 9.17
C LEU A 112 -6.55 -9.82 8.39
N HIS A 113 -6.36 -10.15 7.13
CA HIS A 113 -5.53 -9.36 6.22
C HIS A 113 -6.12 -7.95 6.05
N PRO A 114 -5.30 -6.87 5.93
CA PRO A 114 -5.82 -5.51 5.72
C PRO A 114 -6.73 -5.34 4.49
N GLY A 115 -6.52 -6.16 3.45
CA GLY A 115 -7.38 -6.23 2.26
C GLY A 115 -8.54 -7.25 2.36
N SER A 116 -8.85 -7.76 3.56
CA SER A 116 -9.98 -8.68 3.75
C SER A 116 -11.31 -7.96 3.54
N ILE A 117 -12.24 -8.58 2.81
CA ILE A 117 -13.59 -8.05 2.57
C ILE A 117 -14.47 -8.01 3.84
N PHE A 118 -14.00 -8.63 4.93
CA PHE A 118 -14.68 -8.63 6.23
C PHE A 118 -14.20 -7.50 7.15
N THR A 119 -13.17 -6.77 6.73
CA THR A 119 -12.70 -5.57 7.45
C THR A 119 -13.83 -4.57 7.57
N GLY A 120 -14.04 -4.03 8.78
CA GLY A 120 -15.09 -3.07 9.08
C GLY A 120 -16.48 -3.68 9.29
N LYS A 121 -16.68 -4.97 9.03
CA LYS A 121 -17.95 -5.66 9.30
C LYS A 121 -18.08 -6.04 10.77
N LYS A 122 -19.31 -6.14 11.25
CA LYS A 122 -19.64 -6.72 12.55
C LYS A 122 -19.67 -8.25 12.48
N LEU A 123 -19.40 -8.92 13.59
CA LEU A 123 -19.45 -10.39 13.65
C LEU A 123 -20.81 -10.97 13.21
N ASN A 124 -21.92 -10.32 13.53
CA ASN A 124 -23.26 -10.78 13.13
C ASN A 124 -23.56 -10.63 11.63
N GLU A 125 -22.79 -9.82 10.90
CA GLU A 125 -22.90 -9.66 9.45
C GLU A 125 -22.13 -10.75 8.69
N ILE A 126 -21.32 -11.54 9.40
CA ILE A 126 -20.48 -12.59 8.83
C ILE A 126 -21.10 -13.95 9.19
N PRO A 127 -21.46 -14.79 8.21
CA PRO A 127 -22.26 -15.99 8.45
C PRO A 127 -21.44 -17.18 9.01
N LEU A 128 -20.47 -16.92 9.91
CA LEU A 128 -19.57 -17.95 10.48
C LEU A 128 -20.36 -19.06 11.19
N ARG A 129 -21.30 -18.69 12.08
CA ARG A 129 -22.06 -19.69 12.84
C ARG A 129 -23.23 -20.27 12.04
N ARG A 130 -23.95 -19.41 11.31
CA ARG A 130 -25.19 -19.77 10.63
C ARG A 130 -24.95 -20.66 9.42
N GLU A 131 -23.92 -20.38 8.63
CA GLU A 131 -23.66 -21.08 7.37
C GLU A 131 -22.47 -22.03 7.48
N LEU A 132 -21.41 -21.63 8.20
CA LEU A 132 -20.17 -22.41 8.29
C LEU A 132 -20.08 -23.28 9.55
N GLY A 133 -20.98 -23.10 10.53
CA GLY A 133 -20.98 -23.87 11.78
C GLY A 133 -19.82 -23.56 12.73
N VAL A 134 -19.18 -22.39 12.58
CA VAL A 134 -18.02 -21.95 13.36
C VAL A 134 -18.39 -20.78 14.26
N SER A 135 -17.86 -20.75 15.49
CA SER A 135 -18.01 -19.60 16.39
C SER A 135 -16.65 -18.92 16.62
N VAL A 136 -16.67 -17.61 16.88
CA VAL A 136 -15.47 -16.87 17.30
C VAL A 136 -15.40 -16.91 18.82
N ALA A 137 -14.44 -17.65 19.38
CA ALA A 137 -14.26 -17.79 20.82
C ALA A 137 -13.54 -16.59 21.44
N ALA A 138 -12.57 -16.04 20.72
CA ALA A 138 -11.82 -14.87 21.15
C ALA A 138 -11.34 -14.06 19.95
N ILE A 139 -11.14 -12.75 20.16
CA ILE A 139 -10.45 -11.87 19.22
C ILE A 139 -9.28 -11.22 19.96
N SER A 140 -8.09 -11.23 19.36
CA SER A 140 -6.95 -10.46 19.87
C SER A 140 -6.62 -9.29 18.98
N ARG A 141 -6.42 -8.12 19.61
CA ARG A 141 -6.10 -6.85 18.94
C ARG A 141 -5.13 -6.07 19.83
N ALA A 142 -3.99 -5.67 19.25
CA ALA A 142 -3.00 -4.82 19.92
C ALA A 142 -2.63 -5.29 21.34
N GLY A 143 -2.43 -6.60 21.52
CA GLY A 143 -2.10 -7.22 22.81
C GLY A 143 -3.27 -7.43 23.78
N PHE A 144 -4.49 -6.99 23.46
CA PHE A 144 -5.69 -7.28 24.24
C PHE A 144 -6.47 -8.45 23.66
N THR A 145 -6.96 -9.36 24.52
CA THR A 145 -7.82 -10.48 24.13
C THR A 145 -9.25 -10.27 24.62
N TYR A 146 -10.20 -10.24 23.69
CA TYR A 146 -11.64 -10.16 23.92
C TYR A 146 -12.24 -11.57 23.84
N ILE A 147 -12.56 -12.16 24.99
CA ILE A 147 -13.20 -13.48 25.06
C ILE A 147 -14.71 -13.33 24.85
N ASN A 148 -15.32 -14.23 24.08
CA ASN A 148 -16.74 -14.21 23.73
C ASN A 148 -17.18 -12.83 23.20
N PRO A 149 -16.58 -12.34 22.10
CA PRO A 149 -16.90 -11.03 21.56
C PRO A 149 -18.40 -10.90 21.26
N SER A 150 -18.95 -9.71 21.52
CA SER A 150 -20.36 -9.40 21.20
C SER A 150 -20.64 -9.57 19.71
N PRO A 151 -21.87 -9.95 19.30
CA PRO A 151 -22.26 -9.98 17.88
C PRO A 151 -22.05 -8.64 17.15
N ASP A 152 -22.08 -7.51 17.87
CA ASP A 152 -21.81 -6.16 17.34
C ASP A 152 -20.32 -5.82 17.26
N PHE A 153 -19.42 -6.72 17.66
CA PHE A 153 -17.98 -6.48 17.62
C PHE A 153 -17.54 -6.28 16.16
N GLN A 154 -16.94 -5.12 15.89
CA GLN A 154 -16.50 -4.73 14.56
C GLN A 154 -15.06 -5.21 14.31
N LEU A 155 -14.89 -5.99 13.25
CA LEU A 155 -13.60 -6.54 12.84
C LEU A 155 -12.72 -5.46 12.18
N MET A 156 -11.45 -5.44 12.54
CA MET A 156 -10.45 -4.50 12.05
C MET A 156 -9.30 -5.23 11.36
N PRO A 157 -8.51 -4.53 10.52
CA PRO A 157 -7.27 -5.09 9.99
C PRO A 157 -6.40 -5.64 11.12
N ARG A 158 -5.80 -6.80 10.87
CA ARG A 158 -4.91 -7.51 11.81
C ARG A 158 -5.59 -8.06 13.06
N ASP A 159 -6.91 -8.02 13.17
CA ASP A 159 -7.60 -8.79 14.22
C ASP A 159 -7.28 -10.28 14.08
N ARG A 160 -6.91 -10.92 15.20
CA ARG A 160 -6.68 -12.37 15.26
C ARG A 160 -7.88 -13.06 15.86
N LEU A 161 -8.60 -13.81 15.05
CA LEU A 161 -9.82 -14.53 15.44
C LEU A 161 -9.45 -15.95 15.82
N ALA A 162 -9.84 -16.38 17.03
CA ALA A 162 -9.84 -17.78 17.43
C ALA A 162 -11.20 -18.40 17.07
N LEU A 163 -11.18 -19.30 16.08
CA LEU A 163 -12.35 -19.99 15.56
C LEU A 163 -12.49 -21.34 16.25
N ILE A 164 -13.70 -21.67 16.70
CA ILE A 164 -14.05 -22.96 17.31
C ILE A 164 -15.16 -23.64 16.53
N GLY A 165 -15.00 -24.92 16.21
CA GLY A 165 -15.98 -25.71 15.46
C GLY A 165 -15.50 -27.13 15.21
N ASN A 166 -16.20 -27.88 14.35
CA ASN A 166 -15.65 -29.13 13.84
C ASN A 166 -14.51 -28.84 12.83
N PRO A 167 -13.56 -29.77 12.62
CA PRO A 167 -12.39 -29.50 11.78
C PRO A 167 -12.71 -29.02 10.35
N ALA A 168 -13.66 -29.68 9.68
CA ALA A 168 -14.03 -29.35 8.30
C ALA A 168 -14.66 -27.95 8.18
N SER A 169 -15.52 -27.59 9.14
CA SER A 169 -16.13 -26.27 9.25
C SER A 169 -15.10 -25.18 9.52
N VAL A 170 -14.12 -25.45 10.40
CA VAL A 170 -13.04 -24.52 10.71
C VAL A 170 -12.19 -24.25 9.47
N ASP A 171 -11.80 -25.28 8.71
CA ASP A 171 -11.03 -25.10 7.47
C ASP A 171 -11.79 -24.30 6.41
N GLN A 172 -13.09 -24.55 6.26
CA GLN A 172 -13.96 -23.75 5.38
C GLN A 172 -14.03 -22.29 5.82
N ALA A 173 -14.13 -22.03 7.13
CA ALA A 173 -14.17 -20.68 7.66
C ALA A 173 -12.85 -19.94 7.50
N LEU A 174 -11.71 -20.63 7.62
CA LEU A 174 -10.39 -20.04 7.34
C LEU A 174 -10.27 -19.62 5.88
N ALA A 175 -10.65 -20.49 4.93
CA ALA A 175 -10.64 -20.18 3.51
C ALA A 175 -11.61 -19.03 3.18
N PHE A 176 -12.79 -19.01 3.81
CA PHE A 176 -13.76 -17.95 3.65
C PHE A 176 -13.22 -16.60 4.13
N LEU A 177 -12.61 -16.55 5.32
CA LEU A 177 -12.07 -15.33 5.93
C LEU A 177 -10.79 -14.81 5.26
N ASP A 178 -10.04 -15.65 4.55
CA ASP A 178 -8.86 -15.26 3.76
C ASP A 178 -9.21 -14.58 2.42
N ALA A 179 -10.50 -14.46 2.08
CA ALA A 179 -10.95 -13.75 0.89
C ALA A 179 -10.48 -12.27 0.90
N LYS A 180 -9.69 -11.92 -0.12
CA LYS A 180 -9.06 -10.59 -0.27
C LYS A 180 -9.67 -9.84 -1.44
N GLN A 181 -9.78 -8.53 -1.30
CA GLN A 181 -9.98 -7.60 -2.40
C GLN A 181 -8.81 -6.61 -2.39
N PHE A 182 -7.96 -6.68 -3.42
CA PHE A 182 -6.89 -5.71 -3.60
C PHE A 182 -7.44 -4.53 -4.42
N PRO A 183 -7.26 -3.27 -3.97
CA PRO A 183 -7.52 -2.12 -4.81
C PRO A 183 -6.55 -2.18 -6.00
N GLY A 184 -7.05 -2.53 -7.19
CA GLY A 184 -6.23 -2.59 -8.40
C GLY A 184 -6.69 -3.53 -9.52
N GLU A 185 -7.65 -4.42 -9.28
CA GLU A 185 -8.14 -5.33 -10.34
C GLU A 185 -9.24 -4.75 -11.25
N THR A 186 -9.85 -3.60 -10.90
CA THR A 186 -10.93 -3.02 -11.73
C THR A 186 -10.96 -1.51 -11.89
N ASP A 187 -10.02 -0.74 -11.31
CA ASP A 187 -9.99 0.71 -11.53
C ASP A 187 -8.62 1.17 -12.01
N ASN A 188 -8.50 1.30 -13.33
CA ASN A 188 -7.45 2.05 -13.99
C ASN A 188 -7.74 3.57 -13.94
N THR A 189 -8.66 4.01 -13.07
CA THR A 189 -9.14 5.39 -13.01
C THR A 189 -8.51 6.13 -11.82
N ALA A 190 -7.78 7.19 -12.14
CA ALA A 190 -7.28 8.23 -11.24
C ALA A 190 -6.25 7.82 -10.16
N SER A 191 -5.06 7.37 -10.57
CA SER A 191 -3.88 7.60 -9.72
C SER A 191 -3.68 9.11 -9.53
N PRO A 192 -3.45 9.59 -8.30
CA PRO A 192 -3.15 10.99 -8.09
C PRO A 192 -1.79 11.31 -8.70
N VAL A 193 -1.67 12.46 -9.36
CA VAL A 193 -0.44 12.94 -9.97
C VAL A 193 -0.06 14.30 -9.38
N MET A 194 1.23 14.61 -9.46
CA MET A 194 1.77 15.90 -9.07
C MET A 194 2.38 16.56 -10.29
N GLU A 195 1.86 17.71 -10.71
CA GLU A 195 2.28 18.39 -11.94
C GLU A 195 2.45 19.89 -11.75
N GLU A 196 3.31 20.48 -12.59
CA GLU A 196 3.47 21.93 -12.68
C GLU A 196 2.47 22.51 -13.67
N ILE A 197 1.70 23.51 -13.22
CA ILE A 197 0.80 24.32 -14.02
C ILE A 197 1.36 25.74 -14.10
N ASN A 198 1.58 26.22 -15.33
CA ASN A 198 2.02 27.59 -15.55
C ASN A 198 0.80 28.53 -15.59
N VAL A 199 0.78 29.56 -14.73
CA VAL A 199 -0.33 30.51 -14.64
C VAL A 199 -0.51 31.31 -15.93
N SER A 200 0.55 31.50 -16.74
CA SER A 200 0.44 32.19 -18.04
C SER A 200 -0.53 31.50 -19.01
N MET A 201 -0.74 30.19 -18.85
CA MET A 201 -1.66 29.41 -19.68
C MET A 201 -3.12 29.55 -19.24
N HIS A 202 -3.37 30.22 -18.12
CA HIS A 202 -4.70 30.42 -17.55
C HIS A 202 -4.95 31.91 -17.26
N PRO A 203 -5.30 32.71 -18.30
CA PRO A 203 -5.54 34.14 -18.15
C PRO A 203 -6.59 34.47 -17.09
N ASP A 204 -7.62 33.62 -16.95
CA ASP A 204 -8.69 33.76 -15.97
C ASP A 204 -8.24 33.64 -14.51
N TRP A 205 -7.02 33.13 -14.28
CA TRP A 205 -6.40 33.01 -12.96
C TRP A 205 -5.56 34.24 -12.60
N THR A 206 -5.08 34.96 -13.60
CA THR A 206 -4.18 36.09 -13.41
C THR A 206 -4.86 37.21 -12.63
N GLY A 207 -4.20 37.69 -11.57
CA GLY A 207 -4.66 38.78 -10.72
C GLY A 207 -5.63 38.38 -9.61
N LYS A 208 -6.16 37.14 -9.64
CA LYS A 208 -7.01 36.58 -8.58
C LYS A 208 -6.15 35.92 -7.51
N THR A 209 -6.69 35.89 -6.29
CA THR A 209 -6.09 35.19 -5.16
C THR A 209 -6.39 33.69 -5.22
N ILE A 210 -5.58 32.87 -4.53
CA ILE A 210 -5.78 31.42 -4.44
C ILE A 210 -7.16 31.09 -3.84
N VAL A 211 -7.60 31.85 -2.82
CA VAL A 211 -8.92 31.68 -2.20
C VAL A 211 -10.07 32.03 -3.14
N GLU A 212 -9.95 33.11 -3.92
CA GLU A 212 -10.97 33.53 -4.89
C GLU A 212 -11.15 32.49 -6.01
N LEU A 213 -10.05 31.86 -6.44
CA LEU A 213 -10.10 30.84 -7.48
C LEU A 213 -10.69 29.51 -7.01
N ASN A 214 -10.58 29.22 -5.71
CA ASN A 214 -11.11 28.02 -5.07
C ASN A 214 -10.82 26.74 -5.88
N LEU A 215 -9.58 26.62 -6.37
CA LEU A 215 -9.18 25.56 -7.31
C LEU A 215 -9.44 24.15 -6.77
N ARG A 216 -9.45 23.98 -5.44
CA ARG A 216 -9.85 22.73 -4.80
C ARG A 216 -11.30 22.37 -5.05
N ALA A 217 -12.23 23.30 -4.90
CA ALA A 217 -13.64 23.01 -5.14
C ALA A 217 -13.98 22.95 -6.64
N VAL A 218 -13.31 23.77 -7.46
CA VAL A 218 -13.60 23.88 -8.89
C VAL A 218 -13.00 22.73 -9.69
N TYR A 219 -11.74 22.39 -9.42
CA TYR A 219 -10.99 21.42 -10.20
C TYR A 219 -10.57 20.17 -9.41
N ASP A 220 -10.88 20.07 -8.11
CA ASP A 220 -10.43 18.95 -7.26
C ASP A 220 -8.90 18.80 -7.22
N ILE A 221 -8.20 19.95 -7.16
CA ILE A 221 -6.73 20.01 -7.04
C ILE A 221 -6.28 20.74 -5.77
N MET A 222 -5.14 20.33 -5.22
CA MET A 222 -4.47 21.01 -4.11
C MET A 222 -3.21 21.70 -4.63
N ILE A 223 -3.02 22.97 -4.31
CA ILE A 223 -1.75 23.66 -4.55
C ILE A 223 -0.79 23.30 -3.41
N ILE A 224 0.36 22.72 -3.76
CA ILE A 224 1.43 22.37 -2.80
C ILE A 224 2.42 23.52 -2.69
N SER A 225 2.88 24.05 -3.83
CA SER A 225 3.85 25.13 -3.87
C SER A 225 3.61 26.07 -5.05
N MET A 226 4.10 27.30 -4.91
CA MET A 226 4.16 28.29 -5.98
C MET A 226 5.60 28.70 -6.21
N ARG A 227 6.00 28.85 -7.48
CA ARG A 227 7.31 29.39 -7.88
C ARG A 227 7.10 30.69 -8.64
N ARG A 228 7.69 31.79 -8.14
CA ARG A 228 7.73 33.10 -8.81
C ARG A 228 9.17 33.58 -8.91
N LYS A 229 9.67 33.86 -10.12
CA LYS A 229 11.05 34.34 -10.34
C LYS A 229 12.11 33.49 -9.61
N ASN A 230 11.95 32.16 -9.65
CA ASN A 230 12.81 31.17 -8.99
C ASN A 230 12.77 31.14 -7.45
N ILE A 231 11.85 31.88 -6.82
CA ILE A 231 11.56 31.81 -5.38
C ILE A 231 10.38 30.86 -5.19
N TRP A 232 10.56 29.87 -4.31
CA TRP A 232 9.53 28.89 -3.97
C TRP A 232 8.82 29.27 -2.68
N THR A 233 7.50 29.19 -2.69
CA THR A 233 6.64 29.33 -1.51
C THR A 233 5.87 28.03 -1.29
N THR A 234 6.01 27.42 -0.11
CA THR A 234 5.42 26.11 0.22
C THR A 234 4.85 26.10 1.66
N PRO A 235 3.52 26.00 1.85
CA PRO A 235 2.48 26.32 0.88
C PRO A 235 2.35 27.84 0.65
N PRO A 236 1.83 28.29 -0.51
CA PRO A 236 1.53 29.70 -0.75
C PRO A 236 0.38 30.21 0.13
N HIS A 237 0.33 31.52 0.38
CA HIS A 237 -0.71 32.10 1.22
C HIS A 237 -2.06 32.17 0.48
N PRO A 238 -3.22 31.91 1.11
CA PRO A 238 -4.52 31.93 0.41
C PRO A 238 -4.85 33.26 -0.30
N ASP A 239 -4.42 34.38 0.29
CA ASP A 239 -4.64 35.74 -0.26
C ASP A 239 -3.58 36.14 -1.31
N GLU A 240 -2.66 35.24 -1.65
CA GLU A 240 -1.62 35.53 -2.62
C GLU A 240 -2.20 35.58 -4.03
N LYS A 241 -1.99 36.70 -4.71
CA LYS A 241 -2.44 36.89 -6.09
C LYS A 241 -1.54 36.14 -7.05
N LEU A 242 -2.14 35.39 -7.96
CA LEU A 242 -1.42 34.71 -9.03
C LEU A 242 -1.05 35.71 -10.14
N LEU A 243 0.19 35.65 -10.60
CA LEU A 243 0.75 36.46 -11.68
C LEU A 243 1.13 35.56 -12.86
N PRO A 244 1.25 36.10 -14.09
CA PRO A 244 1.53 35.29 -15.28
C PRO A 244 2.83 34.50 -15.20
N ASP A 245 3.84 35.03 -14.49
CA ASP A 245 5.16 34.39 -14.33
C ASP A 245 5.18 33.30 -13.25
N ASP A 246 4.03 32.96 -12.66
CA ASP A 246 3.95 31.97 -11.60
C ASP A 246 3.79 30.56 -12.16
N SER A 247 4.43 29.61 -11.49
CA SER A 247 4.18 28.20 -11.65
C SER A 247 3.61 27.62 -10.36
N LEU A 248 2.55 26.83 -10.46
CA LEU A 248 1.94 26.11 -9.36
C LEU A 248 2.29 24.63 -9.44
N LEU A 249 2.84 24.07 -8.37
CA LEU A 249 2.90 22.63 -8.19
C LEU A 249 1.59 22.17 -7.57
N VAL A 250 0.84 21.35 -8.29
CA VAL A 250 -0.49 20.89 -7.86
C VAL A 250 -0.51 19.37 -7.70
N PHE A 251 -1.35 18.90 -6.79
CA PHE A 251 -1.64 17.48 -6.58
C PHE A 251 -3.13 17.23 -6.72
N GLY A 252 -3.50 16.21 -7.50
CA GLY A 252 -4.90 15.87 -7.76
C GLY A 252 -5.03 14.69 -8.71
N ARG A 253 -6.25 14.41 -9.16
CA ARG A 253 -6.50 13.35 -10.15
C ARG A 253 -5.93 13.75 -11.51
N ALA A 254 -5.39 12.79 -12.26
CA ALA A 254 -4.85 13.04 -13.61
C ALA A 254 -5.88 13.73 -14.52
N GLU A 255 -7.12 13.26 -14.55
CA GLU A 255 -8.22 13.85 -15.33
C GLU A 255 -8.54 15.30 -14.94
N SER A 256 -8.44 15.62 -13.64
CA SER A 256 -8.67 16.99 -13.14
C SER A 256 -7.59 17.95 -13.65
N ILE A 257 -6.33 17.52 -13.61
CA ILE A 257 -5.19 18.31 -14.10
C ILE A 257 -5.24 18.44 -15.62
N GLU A 258 -5.67 17.40 -16.33
CA GLU A 258 -5.86 17.43 -17.78
C GLU A 258 -6.97 18.42 -18.19
N LYS A 259 -8.09 18.48 -17.46
CA LYS A 259 -9.15 19.48 -17.69
C LYS A 259 -8.64 20.91 -17.58
N ILE A 260 -7.75 21.19 -16.61
CA ILE A 260 -7.15 22.51 -16.47
C ILE A 260 -6.36 22.85 -17.75
N ARG A 261 -5.50 21.95 -18.23
CA ARG A 261 -4.72 22.16 -19.48
C ARG A 261 -5.61 22.38 -20.71
N ASN A 262 -6.68 21.61 -20.85
CA ASN A 262 -7.56 21.64 -22.03
C ASN A 262 -8.53 22.83 -22.05
N THR A 263 -8.65 23.59 -20.95
CA THR A 263 -9.46 24.83 -20.90
C THR A 263 -8.78 25.99 -21.66
N THR A 264 -7.63 25.74 -22.29
CA THR A 264 -6.80 26.73 -23.02
C THR A 264 -7.09 26.78 -24.54
N SER A 265 -8.21 26.23 -25.01
CA SER A 265 -8.66 26.33 -26.43
C SER A 265 -9.86 27.25 -26.60
#